data_AF-A0A2M8N990-F1
#
_entry.id   AF-A0A2M8N990-F1
#
_cell.length_a   1.000
_cell.length_b   1.000
_cell.length_c   1.000
_cell.angle_alpha   90.00
_cell.angle_beta   90.00
_cell.angle_gamma   90.00
#
_symmetry.space_group_name_H-M   'P 1'
#
loop_
_entity.id
_entity.type
_entity.pdbx_description
1 polymer ?
#
loop_
_entity_poly.entity_id
_entity_poly.type
_entity_poly.pdbx_seq_one_letter_code
_entity_poly.pdbx_strand_id
1 'polypeptide(L)' 'MLNAEGFWEAGATLEAIYNELAPLTVDGVLFIQLRRIRNGSFRFTIKWTSPSDPRFFSVVTASTLREAYLRAAALLGAV' A
#
# COMPACT_ATOMS: atom_id res chain seq x y z
N MET A 1 -9.79 12.71 12.32
CA MET A 1 -8.33 12.94 12.36
C MET A 1 -7.71 11.77 13.08
N LEU A 2 -6.64 11.15 12.56
CA LEU A 2 -5.89 10.16 13.35
C LEU A 2 -5.13 10.91 14.44
N ASN A 3 -5.37 10.56 15.71
CA ASN A 3 -4.55 10.96 16.84
C ASN A 3 -3.25 10.13 16.84
N ALA A 4 -2.37 10.34 17.81
CA ALA A 4 -1.12 9.59 17.90
C ALA A 4 -1.35 8.06 17.96
N GLU A 5 -2.37 7.61 18.69
CA GLU A 5 -2.75 6.19 18.77
C GLU A 5 -3.21 5.64 17.40
N GLY A 6 -4.06 6.37 16.69
CA GLY A 6 -4.49 5.99 15.34
C GLY A 6 -3.34 5.99 14.31
N PHE A 7 -2.28 6.77 14.52
CA PHE A 7 -1.09 6.70 13.67
C PHE A 7 -0.32 5.39 13.90
N TRP A 8 -0.18 4.94 15.15
CA TRP A 8 0.45 3.65 15.49
C TRP A 8 -0.36 2.46 14.98
N GLU A 9 -1.69 2.51 15.13
CA GLU A 9 -2.60 1.48 14.57
C GLU A 9 -2.52 1.43 13.04
N ALA A 10 -2.46 2.59 12.37
CA ALA A 10 -2.23 2.66 10.94
C ALA A 10 -0.87 2.05 10.57
N GLY A 11 0.18 2.31 11.34
CA GLY A 11 1.51 1.70 11.18
C GLY A 11 1.46 0.17 11.23
N ALA A 12 0.89 -0.41 12.28
CA ALA A 12 0.74 -1.85 12.44
C ALA A 12 -0.10 -2.48 11.29
N THR A 13 -1.13 -1.77 10.83
CA THR A 13 -1.96 -2.24 9.71
C THR A 13 -1.20 -2.20 8.37
N LEU A 14 -0.34 -1.20 8.16
CA LEU A 14 0.50 -1.11 6.96
C LEU A 14 1.55 -2.23 6.92
N GLU A 15 2.12 -2.59 8.07
CA GLU A 15 3.05 -3.72 8.19
C GLU A 15 2.37 -5.06 7.89
N ALA A 16 1.16 -5.28 8.40
CA ALA A 16 0.38 -6.48 8.09
C ALA A 16 0.12 -6.61 6.57
N ILE A 17 -0.30 -5.51 5.92
CA ILE A 17 -0.54 -5.48 4.47
C ILE A 17 0.75 -5.72 3.70
N TYR A 18 1.87 -5.17 4.15
CA TYR A 18 3.17 -5.44 3.53
C TYR A 18 3.49 -6.94 3.56
N ASN A 19 3.38 -7.57 4.72
CA ASN A 19 3.67 -8.99 4.89
C ASN A 19 2.76 -9.90 4.07
N GLU A 20 1.52 -9.47 3.80
CA GLU A 20 0.58 -10.22 2.96
C GLU A 20 0.87 -10.08 1.46
N LEU A 21 1.21 -8.87 0.99
CA LEU A 21 1.39 -8.59 -0.43
C LEU A 21 2.83 -8.85 -0.93
N ALA A 22 3.84 -8.70 -0.08
CA ALA A 22 5.25 -8.86 -0.45
C ALA A 22 5.59 -10.27 -1.01
N PRO A 23 5.04 -11.39 -0.50
CA PRO A 23 5.25 -12.70 -1.11
C PRO A 23 4.72 -12.83 -2.55
N LEU A 24 3.76 -11.97 -2.94
CA LEU A 24 3.14 -11.98 -4.26
C LEU A 24 3.92 -11.13 -5.27
N THR A 25 4.80 -10.25 -4.80
CA THR A 25 5.69 -9.49 -5.67
C THR A 25 6.87 -10.37 -6.09
N VAL A 26 6.67 -11.19 -7.13
CA VAL A 26 7.74 -11.99 -7.74
C VAL A 26 8.79 -11.03 -8.27
N ASP A 27 10.03 -11.16 -7.76
CA ASP A 27 11.19 -10.34 -8.15
C ASP A 27 10.82 -8.85 -8.22
N GLY A 28 10.44 -8.31 -7.06
CA GLY A 28 9.79 -7.02 -6.93
C GLY A 28 10.12 -6.30 -5.63
N VAL A 29 10.03 -4.97 -5.64
CA VAL A 29 10.04 -4.17 -4.42
C VAL A 29 8.65 -3.57 -4.21
N LEU A 30 8.06 -3.83 -3.06
CA LEU A 30 6.79 -3.26 -2.63
C LEU A 30 7.03 -2.03 -1.75
N PHE A 31 6.42 -0.91 -2.10
CA PHE A 31 6.44 0.32 -1.32
C PHE A 31 5.02 0.68 -0.90
N ILE A 32 4.80 0.83 0.40
CA ILE A 32 3.53 1.29 0.96
C ILE A 32 3.77 2.65 1.62
N GLN A 33 2.93 3.63 1.26
CA GLN A 33 3.01 4.99 1.76
C GLN A 33 1.65 5.46 2.27
N LEU A 34 1.65 5.99 3.48
CA LEU A 34 0.56 6.80 4.03
C LEU A 34 0.97 8.27 4.01
N ARG A 35 0.16 9.11 3.35
CA ARG A 35 0.36 10.56 3.30
C ARG A 35 -0.86 11.28 3.81
N ARG A 36 -0.67 12.19 4.78
CA ARG A 36 -1.69 13.16 5.15
C ARG A 36 -1.82 14.20 4.02
N ILE A 37 -3.04 14.42 3.55
CA ILE A 37 -3.35 15.43 2.53
C ILE A 37 -4.06 16.63 3.19
N ARG A 38 -4.24 17.71 2.41
CA ARG A 38 -4.86 18.94 2.88
C ARG A 38 -6.27 18.63 3.43
N ASN A 39 -6.70 19.36 4.46
CA ASN A 39 -7.98 19.19 5.18
C ASN A 39 -8.05 17.97 6.13
N GLY A 40 -6.92 17.37 6.50
CA GLY A 40 -6.88 16.30 7.49
C GLY A 40 -7.28 14.92 6.97
N SER A 41 -7.57 14.80 5.68
CA SER A 41 -7.76 13.53 4.99
C SER A 41 -6.43 12.80 4.79
N PHE A 42 -6.50 11.51 4.50
CA PHE A 42 -5.34 10.66 4.22
C PHE A 42 -5.40 10.11 2.80
N ARG A 43 -4.22 9.80 2.26
CA ARG A 43 -4.03 9.11 1.00
C ARG A 43 -3.09 7.94 1.22
N PHE A 44 -3.53 6.77 0.80
CA PHE A 44 -2.75 5.55 0.81
C PHE A 44 -2.26 5.26 -0.59
N THR A 45 -0.97 4.95 -0.72
CA THR A 45 -0.35 4.61 -1.99
C THR A 45 0.43 3.32 -1.83
N ILE A 46 0.16 2.34 -2.68
CA ILE A 46 0.92 1.09 -2.78
C ILE A 46 1.57 1.09 -4.15
N LYS A 47 2.88 0.90 -4.20
CA LYS A 47 3.66 0.83 -5.44
C LYS A 47 4.40 -0.49 -5.46
N TRP A 48 4.48 -1.07 -6.64
CA TRP A 48 5.33 -2.22 -6.90
C TRP A 48 6.14 -1.97 -8.15
N THR A 49 7.40 -2.38 -8.12
CA THR A 49 8.33 -2.30 -9.23
C THR A 49 9.11 -3.60 -9.31
N SER A 50 9.14 -4.24 -10.47
CA SER A 50 10.02 -5.39 -10.71
C SER A 50 11.41 -4.91 -11.16
N PRO A 51 12.51 -5.33 -10.52
CA PRO A 51 13.85 -5.02 -10.98
C PRO A 51 14.19 -5.68 -12.32
N SER A 52 13.62 -6.85 -12.65
CA SER A 52 13.86 -7.53 -13.93
C SER A 52 13.02 -7.01 -15.08
N ASP A 53 11.84 -6.44 -14.83
CA ASP A 53 11.10 -5.65 -15.83
C ASP A 53 10.77 -4.25 -15.29
N PRO A 54 11.58 -3.22 -15.60
CA PRO A 54 11.33 -1.85 -15.15
C PRO A 54 10.07 -1.23 -15.78
N ARG A 55 9.48 -1.85 -16.81
CA ARG A 55 8.18 -1.44 -17.36
C ARG A 55 7.03 -1.96 -16.52
N PHE A 56 7.29 -2.96 -15.67
CA PHE A 56 6.32 -3.50 -14.75
C PHE A 56 6.32 -2.69 -13.45
N PHE A 57 5.60 -1.57 -13.54
CA PHE A 57 5.39 -0.60 -12.47
C PHE A 57 3.89 -0.42 -12.26
N SER A 58 3.41 -0.74 -11.07
CA SER A 58 2.00 -0.57 -10.70
C SER A 58 1.87 0.35 -9.50
N VAL A 59 0.95 1.31 -9.57
CA VAL A 59 0.64 2.23 -8.47
C VAL A 59 -0.85 2.25 -8.20
N VAL A 60 -1.20 1.92 -6.97
CA VAL A 60 -2.55 2.06 -6.44
C VAL A 60 -2.57 3.28 -5.53
N THR A 61 -3.57 4.14 -5.69
CA THR A 61 -3.85 5.23 -4.76
C THR A 61 -5.30 5.17 -4.33
N ALA A 62 -5.56 5.29 -3.03
CA ALA A 62 -6.90 5.28 -2.47
C ALA A 62 -7.04 6.22 -1.26
N SER A 63 -8.28 6.56 -0.94
CA SER A 63 -8.63 7.42 0.20
C SER A 63 -8.72 6.63 1.52
N THR A 64 -8.81 5.31 1.42
CA THR A 64 -8.83 4.40 2.56
C THR A 64 -7.80 3.28 2.39
N LEU A 65 -7.32 2.75 3.51
CA LEU A 65 -6.36 1.65 3.50
C LEU A 65 -6.95 0.37 2.90
N ARG A 66 -8.20 0.07 3.25
CA ARG A 66 -8.92 -1.11 2.73
C ARG A 66 -9.03 -1.09 1.21
N GLU A 67 -9.38 0.06 0.64
CA GLU A 67 -9.47 0.21 -0.81
C GLU A 67 -8.10 0.10 -1.49
N ALA A 68 -7.04 0.67 -0.89
CA ALA A 68 -5.68 0.53 -1.40
C ALA A 68 -5.26 -0.95 -1.44
N TYR A 69 -5.53 -1.69 -0.36
CA TYR A 69 -5.24 -3.10 -0.25
C TYR A 69 -5.98 -3.92 -1.30
N LEU A 70 -7.31 -3.79 -1.40
CA LEU A 70 -8.11 -4.60 -2.34
C LEU A 70 -7.66 -4.41 -3.79
N ARG A 71 -7.35 -3.17 -4.18
CA ARG A 71 -6.83 -2.87 -5.52
C ARG A 71 -5.43 -3.44 -5.74
N ALA A 72 -4.55 -3.40 -4.73
CA ALA A 72 -3.21 -3.97 -4.83
C ALA A 72 -3.24 -5.52 -4.88
N ALA A 73 -4.07 -6.15 -4.05
CA ALA A 73 -4.33 -7.58 -4.03
C ALA A 73 -4.81 -8.08 -5.40
N ALA A 74 -5.78 -7.37 -6.00
CA ALA A 74 -6.28 -7.71 -7.34
C ALA A 74 -5.20 -7.58 -8.43
N LEU A 75 -4.31 -6.59 -8.34
CA LEU A 75 -3.20 -6.43 -9.29
C LEU A 75 -2.13 -7.52 -9.15
N LEU A 76 -1.89 -7.99 -7.93
CA LEU A 76 -0.88 -9.00 -7.62
C LEU A 76 -1.41 -10.44 -7.74
N GLY A 77 -2.68 -10.63 -8.12
CA GLY A 77 -3.29 -11.95 -8.27
C GLY A 77 -3.60 -12.65 -6.94
N ALA A 78 -3.79 -11.88 -5.86
CA ALA A 78 -4.11 -12.41 -4.53
C ALA A 78 -5.59 -12.79 -4.34
N VAL A 79 -6.44 -12.54 -5.34
CA VAL A 79 -7.92 -12.66 -5.26
C VAL A 79 -8.44 -13.66 -6.28
#